data_AF-A0A6F8Y7E0-F1
#
_entry.id   AF-A0A6F8Y7E0-F1
#
_cell.length_a   1.000
_cell.length_b   1.000
_cell.length_c   1.000
_cell.angle_alpha   90.00
_cell.angle_beta   90.00
_cell.angle_gamma   90.00
#
_symmetry.space_group_name_H-M   'P 1'
#
loop_
_entity.id
_entity.type
_entity.pdbx_description
1 polymer ?
#
loop_
_entity_poly.entity_id
_entity_poly.type
_entity_poly.pdbx_seq_one_letter_code
_entity_poly.pdbx_strand_id
1 'polypeptide(L)' 'MTATNVHKASSTLLDERQATDNGSDMLATMASLPVHHPSRAKLRDQVIESWLPLAQHLANRFGAAASRSRIWCRRPPSG' A
#
# COMPACT_ATOMS: atom_id res chain seq x y z
N MET A 1 28.93 -10.55 -9.77
CA MET A 1 28.48 -9.16 -9.93
C MET A 1 27.15 -8.98 -9.21
N THR A 2 27.15 -8.55 -7.94
CA THR A 2 25.96 -8.44 -7.08
C THR A 2 25.92 -7.05 -6.45
N ALA A 3 25.30 -6.07 -7.13
CA ALA A 3 25.22 -4.69 -6.64
C ALA A 3 23.87 -3.98 -6.92
N THR A 4 22.80 -4.73 -7.21
CA THR A 4 21.50 -4.13 -7.61
C THR A 4 20.37 -4.27 -6.60
N ASN A 5 20.53 -5.03 -5.51
CA ASN A 5 19.41 -5.26 -4.58
C ASN A 5 19.21 -4.15 -3.53
N VAL A 6 20.27 -3.45 -3.12
CA VAL A 6 20.22 -2.46 -2.03
C VAL A 6 19.56 -1.15 -2.47
N HIS A 7 19.80 -0.70 -3.71
CA HIS A 7 19.22 0.52 -4.25
C HIS A 7 17.69 0.46 -4.39
N LYS A 8 17.16 -0.71 -4.76
CA LYS A 8 15.71 -0.93 -4.88
C LYS A 8 15.02 -0.93 -3.52
N ALA A 9 15.58 -1.63 -2.54
CA ALA A 9 15.02 -1.70 -1.19
C ALA A 9 14.96 -0.32 -0.51
N SER A 10 16.02 0.48 -0.63
CA SER A 10 16.03 1.84 -0.07
C SER A 10 15.06 2.79 -0.78
N SER A 11 14.91 2.67 -2.10
CA SER A 11 13.95 3.48 -2.87
C SER A 11 12.50 3.17 -2.51
N THR A 12 12.16 1.91 -2.23
CA THR A 12 10.79 1.52 -1.85
C THR A 12 10.42 2.03 -0.46
N LEU A 13 11.33 1.96 0.50
CA LEU A 13 11.08 2.47 1.86
C LEU A 13 10.91 3.99 1.89
N LEU A 14 11.62 4.72 1.02
CA LEU A 14 11.47 6.18 0.89
C LEU A 14 10.12 6.56 0.26
N ASP A 15 9.71 5.83 -0.78
CA ASP A 15 8.40 6.00 -1.44
C ASP A 15 7.26 5.76 -0.44
N GLU A 16 7.33 4.69 0.36
CA GLU A 16 6.35 4.40 1.40
C GLU A 16 6.25 5.49 2.46
N ARG A 17 7.40 6.01 2.93
CA ARG A 17 7.44 7.09 3.93
C ARG A 17 6.84 8.38 3.38
N GLN A 18 7.19 8.73 2.14
CA GLN A 18 6.62 9.90 1.48
C GLN A 18 5.12 9.75 1.24
N ALA A 19 4.66 8.56 0.84
CA ALA A 19 3.25 8.25 0.68
C ALA A 19 2.48 8.40 2.02
N THR A 20 3.04 7.93 3.14
CA THR A 20 2.42 8.08 4.46
C THR A 20 2.41 9.54 4.94
N ASP A 21 3.49 10.28 4.76
CA ASP A 21 3.59 11.67 5.19
C ASP A 21 2.62 12.55 4.38
N ASN A 22 2.66 12.45 3.05
CA ASN A 22 1.77 13.19 2.15
C ASN A 22 0.29 12.87 2.41
N GLY A 23 -0.05 11.59 2.56
CA GLY A 23 -1.42 11.19 2.85
C GLY A 23 -1.92 11.66 4.22
N SER A 24 -1.04 11.74 5.22
CA SER A 24 -1.37 12.24 6.55
C SER A 24 -1.66 13.75 6.53
N ASP A 25 -0.85 14.53 5.82
CA ASP A 25 -1.06 15.98 5.67
C ASP A 25 -2.39 16.30 4.94
N MET A 26 -2.71 15.52 3.91
CA MET A 26 -3.96 15.67 3.17
C MET A 26 -5.18 15.25 4.01
N LEU A 27 -5.04 14.21 4.85
CA LEU A 27 -6.08 13.79 5.79
C LEU A 27 -6.33 14.87 6.86
N ALA A 28 -5.29 15.49 7.40
CA ALA A 28 -5.39 16.61 8.34
C ALA A 28 -6.10 17.83 7.70
N THR A 29 -5.78 18.11 6.44
CA THR A 29 -6.47 19.14 5.64
C THR A 29 -7.95 18.81 5.46
N MET A 30 -8.27 17.55 5.14
CA MET A 30 -9.65 17.09 4.99
C MET A 30 -10.44 17.14 6.31
N ALA A 31 -9.78 16.89 7.45
CA ALA A 31 -10.39 16.97 8.79
C ALA A 31 -10.71 18.42 9.19
N SER A 32 -10.01 19.40 8.63
CA SER A 32 -10.24 20.82 8.88
C SER A 32 -11.38 21.41 8.03
N LEU A 33 -11.82 20.70 6.99
CA LEU A 33 -12.92 21.15 6.13
C LEU A 33 -14.29 20.77 6.70
N PRO A 34 -15.29 21.67 6.59
CA PRO A 34 -16.67 21.34 6.92
C PRO A 34 -17.18 20.12 6.12
N VAL A 35 -18.03 19.31 6.75
CA VAL A 35 -18.53 18.04 6.20
C VAL A 35 -19.22 18.21 4.83
N HIS A 36 -19.86 19.35 4.58
CA HIS A 36 -20.58 19.64 3.34
C HIS A 36 -19.74 20.39 2.29
N HIS A 37 -18.45 20.57 2.51
CA HIS A 37 -17.61 21.30 1.57
C HIS A 37 -17.42 20.48 0.27
N PRO A 38 -17.70 21.05 -0.93
CA PRO A 38 -17.64 20.31 -2.19
C PRO A 38 -16.24 19.76 -2.51
N SER A 39 -15.18 20.44 -2.06
CA SER A 39 -13.78 19.99 -2.25
C SER A 39 -13.40 18.77 -1.40
N ARG A 40 -14.22 18.39 -0.40
CA ARG A 40 -13.95 17.25 0.49
C ARG A 40 -13.97 15.92 -0.26
N ALA A 41 -14.83 15.78 -1.27
CA ALA A 41 -14.86 14.59 -2.14
C ALA A 41 -13.55 14.44 -2.92
N LYS A 42 -13.10 15.52 -3.57
CA LYS A 42 -11.85 15.54 -4.32
C LYS A 42 -10.63 15.25 -3.44
N LEU A 43 -10.57 15.85 -2.25
CA LEU A 43 -9.47 15.59 -1.30
C LEU A 43 -9.45 14.15 -0.82
N ARG A 44 -10.62 13.55 -0.54
CA ARG A 44 -10.70 12.14 -0.15
C ARG A 44 -10.11 11.23 -1.22
N ASP A 45 -10.46 11.45 -2.48
CA ASP A 45 -10.00 10.60 -3.57
C ASP A 45 -8.46 10.71 -3.73
N GLN A 46 -7.91 11.93 -3.59
CA GLN A 46 -6.45 12.12 -3.60
C GLN A 46 -5.74 11.49 -2.38
N VAL A 47 -6.35 11.56 -1.18
CA VAL A 47 -5.84 10.87 0.02
C VAL A 47 -5.78 9.36 -0.24
N ILE A 48 -6.83 8.78 -0.81
CA ILE A 48 -6.88 7.33 -1.12
C ILE A 48 -5.78 6.96 -2.12
N GLU A 49 -5.59 7.74 -3.18
CA GLU A 49 -4.53 7.51 -4.16
C GLU A 49 -3.14 7.57 -3.54
N SER A 50 -2.90 8.52 -2.62
CA SER A 50 -1.61 8.66 -1.94
C SER A 50 -1.23 7.42 -1.12
N TRP A 51 -2.19 6.62 -0.67
CA TRP A 51 -1.95 5.40 0.12
C TRP A 51 -1.82 4.13 -0.74
N LEU A 52 -2.05 4.20 -2.06
CA LEU A 52 -1.92 3.04 -2.95
C LEU A 52 -0.51 2.42 -2.96
N PRO A 53 0.60 3.19 -2.92
CA PRO A 53 1.94 2.60 -2.84
C PRO A 53 2.14 1.77 -1.56
N LEU A 54 1.65 2.26 -0.42
CA LEU A 54 1.71 1.54 0.85
C LEU A 54 0.86 0.27 0.82
N ALA A 55 -0.36 0.34 0.30
CA ALA A 55 -1.23 -0.83 0.15
C ALA A 55 -0.60 -1.92 -0.72
N GLN A 56 0.06 -1.53 -1.83
CA GLN A 56 0.81 -2.44 -2.69
C GLN A 56 2.02 -3.04 -1.98
N HIS A 57 2.75 -2.24 -1.19
CA HIS A 57 3.85 -2.77 -0.37
C HIS A 57 3.35 -3.82 0.62
N LEU A 58 2.27 -3.52 1.36
CA LEU A 58 1.69 -4.46 2.33
C LEU A 58 1.22 -5.75 1.64
N ALA A 59 0.56 -5.63 0.48
CA ALA A 59 0.14 -6.78 -0.31
C ALA A 59 1.33 -7.61 -0.80
N ASN A 60 2.43 -6.98 -1.23
CA ASN A 60 3.64 -7.69 -1.64
C ASN A 60 4.34 -8.36 -0.44
N ARG A 61 4.36 -7.68 0.71
CA ARG A 61 5.00 -8.16 1.94
C ARG A 61 4.25 -9.33 2.57
N PHE A 62 2.94 -9.27 2.62
CA PHE A 62 2.10 -10.28 3.28
C PHE A 62 1.37 -11.23 2.31
N GLY A 63 1.43 -10.99 1.00
CA GLY A 63 0.83 -11.84 -0.03
C GLY A 63 1.43 -13.24 -0.13
N ALA A 64 2.67 -13.42 0.36
CA ALA A 64 3.33 -14.72 0.48
C ALA A 64 2.67 -15.69 1.48
N ALA A 65 1.70 -15.22 2.29
CA ALA A 65 0.89 -16.09 3.14
C ALA A 65 -0.20 -16.84 2.34
N ALA A 66 -0.77 -16.23 1.30
CA ALA A 66 -1.85 -16.82 0.51
C ALA A 66 -1.37 -17.90 -0.48
N SER A 67 -0.15 -17.79 -0.99
CA SER A 67 0.45 -18.78 -1.91
C SER A 67 0.83 -20.10 -1.23
N ARG A 68 1.08 -20.10 0.08
CA ARG A 68 1.36 -21.32 0.87
C ARG A 68 0.13 -22.20 1.07
N SER A 69 -1.07 -21.63 1.11
CA SER A 69 -2.33 -22.40 1.25
C SER A 69 -2.65 -23.28 0.03
N ARG A 70 -2.18 -22.89 -1.17
CA ARG A 70 -2.32 -23.70 -2.39
C ARG A 70 -1.55 -25.04 -2.33
N ILE A 71 -0.55 -25.15 -1.45
CA ILE A 71 0.23 -26.37 -1.23
C ILE A 71 -0.56 -27.34 -0.34
N TRP A 72 -1.34 -26.82 0.61
CA TRP A 72 -2.19 -27.60 1.52
C TRP A 72 -3.53 -28.03 0.89
N CYS A 73 -4.06 -27.26 -0.07
CA CYS A 73 -5.27 -27.62 -0.83
C CYS A 73 -5.02 -28.59 -2.00
N ARG A 74 -3.81 -29.13 -2.18
CA ARG A 74 -3.56 -30.19 -3.16
C ARG A 74 -4.15 -31.49 -2.61
N ARG A 75 -5.41 -31.75 -2.96
CA ARG A 75 -6.12 -33.02 -2.70
C ARG A 75 -5.22 -34.19 -3.16
N PRO A 76 -4.89 -35.17 -2.31
CA PRO A 76 -4.13 -36.34 -2.74
C PRO A 76 -4.92 -37.09 -3.81
N PRO A 77 -4.24 -37.70 -4.80
CA PRO A 77 -4.92 -38.49 -5.82
C PRO A 77 -5.66 -39.64 -5.13
N SER A 78 -6.98 -39.69 -5.32
CA SER A 78 -7.77 -40.88 -5.01
C SER A 78 -7.26 -42.00 -5.91
N GLY A 79 -6.89 -43.13 -5.30
CA GLY A 79 -6.41 -44.33 -6.00
C GLY A 79 -7.40 -44.93 -6.98
#